data_AF-A0A0F4R3P9-F1
#
_entry.id   AF-A0A0F4R3P9-F1
#
_cell.length_a   1.000
_cell.length_b   1.000
_cell.length_c   1.000
_cell.angle_alpha   90.00
_cell.angle_beta   90.00
_cell.angle_gamma   90.00
#
_symmetry.space_group_name_H-M   'P 1'
#
loop_
_entity.id
_entity.type
_entity.pdbx_description
1 polymer ?
#
loop_
_entity_poly.entity_id
_entity_poly.type
_entity_poly.pdbx_seq_one_letter_code
_entity_poly.pdbx_strand_id
1 'polypeptide(L)'
;MEKPKFYLEVAIKQGILLGLVAPVLFLNTFESMAEMDKSNQSSILTVIGLLMAAGIIGVFEATYQKTKLAHTVQRYFVHITKFLLFVGVTELMVLAIAAIGTTFSFWDDPLIWALLPIYLALYVYDWWDALASS
;
A
#
# COMPACT_ATOMS: atom_id res chain seq x y z
N MET A 1 -2.99 -4.37 27.91
CA MET A 1 -2.08 -4.66 26.78
C MET A 1 -0.87 -3.78 26.93
N GLU A 2 0.33 -4.31 26.76
CA GLU A 2 1.53 -3.48 26.79
C GLU A 2 1.62 -2.67 25.49
N LYS A 3 1.40 -1.35 25.59
CA LYS A 3 1.55 -0.40 24.47
C LYS A 3 2.81 -0.63 23.62
N PRO A 4 4.02 -0.88 24.18
CA PRO A 4 5.21 -1.13 23.36
C PRO A 4 5.08 -2.34 22.43
N LYS A 5 4.38 -3.40 22.88
CA LYS A 5 4.19 -4.60 22.07
C LYS A 5 3.32 -4.33 20.84
N PHE A 6 2.25 -3.55 20.99
CA PHE A 6 1.35 -3.23 19.88
C PHE A 6 2.04 -2.34 18.83
N TYR A 7 2.78 -1.31 19.25
CA TYR A 7 3.53 -0.48 18.30
C TYR A 7 4.63 -1.27 17.58
N LEU A 8 5.25 -2.23 18.26
CA LEU A 8 6.20 -3.14 17.63
C LEU A 8 5.52 -4.01 16.56
N GLU A 9 4.31 -4.51 16.80
CA GLU A 9 3.52 -5.26 15.80
C GLU A 9 3.21 -4.41 14.55
N VAL A 10 2.85 -3.13 14.74
CA VAL A 10 2.63 -2.17 13.64
C VAL A 10 3.94 -1.89 12.88
N ALA A 11 5.04 -1.65 13.61
CA ALA A 11 6.36 -1.40 13.04
C ALA A 11 6.86 -2.60 12.22
N ILE A 12 6.74 -3.82 12.75
CA ILE A 12 7.12 -5.05 12.05
C ILE A 12 6.31 -5.21 10.77
N LYS A 13 4.98 -5.03 10.84
CA LYS A 13 4.09 -5.10 9.66
C LYS A 13 4.57 -4.15 8.56
N GLN A 14 4.85 -2.88 8.90
CA GLN A 14 5.30 -1.91 7.91
C GLN A 14 6.74 -2.15 7.45
N GLY A 15 7.62 -2.63 8.34
CA GLY A 15 8.97 -3.04 7.98
C GLY A 15 8.99 -4.19 6.96
N ILE A 16 8.11 -5.18 7.12
CA ILE A 16 7.93 -6.26 6.13
C ILE A 16 7.40 -5.70 4.82
N LEU A 17 6.40 -4.81 4.88
CA LEU A 17 5.82 -4.21 3.68
C LEU A 17 6.86 -3.44 2.86
N LEU A 18 7.63 -2.55 3.50
CA LEU A 18 8.62 -1.70 2.85
C LEU A 18 9.90 -2.45 2.48
N GLY A 19 10.42 -3.27 3.39
CA GLY A 19 11.73 -3.90 3.26
C GLY A 19 11.73 -5.19 2.44
N LEU A 20 10.57 -5.84 2.28
CA LEU A 20 10.45 -7.13 1.60
C LEU A 20 9.38 -7.11 0.51
N VAL A 21 8.14 -6.78 0.86
CA VAL A 21 7.02 -6.90 -0.10
C VAL A 21 7.17 -5.93 -1.27
N ALA A 22 7.33 -4.63 -0.99
CA ALA A 22 7.40 -3.63 -2.05
C ALA A 22 8.56 -3.89 -3.05
N PRO A 23 9.79 -4.23 -2.61
CA PRO A 23 10.86 -4.65 -3.52
C PRO A 23 10.52 -5.90 -4.34
N VAL A 24 9.94 -6.93 -3.71
CA VAL A 24 9.56 -8.18 -4.40
C VAL A 24 8.49 -7.90 -5.46
N LEU A 25 7.46 -7.13 -5.14
CA LEU A 25 6.43 -6.73 -6.09
C LEU A 25 7.02 -5.95 -7.25
N PHE A 26 7.88 -4.96 -6.95
CA PHE A 26 8.59 -4.20 -7.98
C PHE A 26 9.37 -5.12 -8.93
N LEU A 27 10.21 -6.02 -8.40
CA LEU A 27 11.04 -6.90 -9.23
C LEU A 27 10.23 -7.86 -10.10
N ASN A 28 9.11 -8.41 -9.61
CA ASN A 28 8.34 -9.40 -10.36
C ASN A 28 7.35 -8.77 -11.35
N THR A 29 6.81 -7.60 -11.01
CA THR A 29 5.69 -7.00 -11.76
C THR A 29 6.16 -5.94 -12.75
N PHE A 30 7.21 -5.19 -12.42
CA PHE A 30 7.63 -4.04 -13.22
C PHE A 30 8.08 -4.45 -14.64
N GLU A 31 8.96 -5.44 -14.76
CA GLU A 31 9.44 -5.94 -16.06
C GLU A 31 8.30 -6.53 -16.89
N SER A 32 7.45 -7.35 -16.28
CA SER A 32 6.29 -7.97 -16.94
C SER A 32 5.33 -6.94 -17.54
N MET A 33 5.10 -5.80 -16.87
CA MET A 33 4.28 -4.72 -17.44
C MET A 33 5.02 -3.90 -18.49
N ALA A 34 6.33 -3.68 -18.32
CA ALA A 34 7.13 -2.91 -19.28
C ALA A 34 7.17 -3.56 -20.66
N GLU A 35 7.12 -4.90 -20.73
CA GLU A 35 7.09 -5.66 -21.98
C GLU A 35 5.70 -5.76 -22.64
N MET A 36 4.64 -5.28 -21.98
CA MET A 36 3.27 -5.39 -22.47
C MET A 36 2.95 -4.35 -23.56
N ASP A 37 2.09 -4.72 -24.52
CA ASP A 37 1.61 -3.79 -25.55
C ASP A 37 0.96 -2.53 -24.97
N LYS A 38 1.31 -1.35 -25.49
CA LYS A 38 0.83 -0.03 -25.02
C LYS A 38 -0.70 0.10 -24.99
N SER A 39 -1.39 -0.55 -25.93
CA SER A 39 -2.85 -0.64 -25.94
C SER A 39 -3.40 -1.26 -24.65
N ASN A 40 -2.80 -2.39 -24.23
CA ASN A 40 -3.22 -3.13 -23.04
C ASN A 40 -2.80 -2.39 -21.76
N GLN A 41 -1.64 -1.73 -21.76
CA GLN A 41 -1.18 -0.88 -20.66
C GLN A 41 -2.18 0.26 -20.35
N SER A 42 -2.72 0.92 -21.38
CA SER A 42 -3.70 1.99 -21.20
C SER A 42 -5.02 1.50 -20.60
N SER A 43 -5.52 0.33 -21.01
CA SER A 43 -6.73 -0.27 -20.42
C SER A 43 -6.50 -0.68 -18.97
N ILE A 44 -5.33 -1.25 -18.67
CA ILE A 44 -4.94 -1.63 -17.31
C ILE A 44 -4.82 -0.40 -16.40
N LEU A 45 -4.24 0.70 -16.86
CA LEU A 45 -4.11 1.93 -16.07
C LEU A 45 -5.45 2.51 -15.61
N THR A 46 -6.49 2.39 -16.45
CA THR A 46 -7.85 2.84 -16.11
C THR A 46 -8.47 2.00 -14.99
N VAL A 47 -8.30 0.69 -15.05
CA VAL A 47 -8.79 -0.25 -14.04
C VAL A 47 -8.01 -0.10 -12.72
N ILE A 48 -6.71 0.16 -12.80
CA ILE A 48 -5.84 0.42 -11.64
C ILE A 48 -6.34 1.61 -10.83
N GLY A 49 -6.71 2.72 -11.48
CA GLY A 49 -7.21 3.90 -10.78
C GLY A 49 -8.45 3.61 -9.91
N LEU A 50 -9.39 2.81 -10.44
CA LEU A 50 -10.58 2.38 -9.71
C LEU A 50 -10.24 1.46 -8.53
N LEU A 51 -9.40 0.44 -8.78
CA LEU A 51 -9.00 -0.52 -7.75
C LEU A 51 -8.17 0.13 -6.64
N MET A 52 -7.34 1.10 -6.98
CA MET A 52 -6.50 1.84 -6.02
C MET A 52 -7.38 2.69 -5.11
N ALA A 53 -8.37 3.40 -5.66
CA ALA A 53 -9.35 4.14 -4.87
C ALA A 53 -10.12 3.23 -3.90
N ALA A 54 -10.58 2.05 -4.36
CA ALA A 54 -11.23 1.07 -3.51
C ALA A 54 -10.31 0.55 -2.39
N GLY A 55 -9.04 0.25 -2.71
CA GLY A 55 -8.03 -0.16 -1.75
C GLY A 55 -7.77 0.89 -0.68
N ILE A 56 -7.62 2.16 -1.08
CA ILE A 56 -7.42 3.30 -0.17
C ILE A 56 -8.63 3.49 0.75
N ILE A 57 -9.85 3.46 0.21
CA ILE A 57 -11.08 3.53 1.02
C ILE A 57 -11.12 2.38 2.03
N GLY A 58 -10.81 1.16 1.59
CA GLY A 58 -10.72 -0.01 2.46
C GLY A 58 -9.73 0.18 3.62
N VAL A 59 -8.57 0.80 3.36
CA VAL A 59 -7.58 1.11 4.43
C VAL A 59 -8.17 2.05 5.48
N PHE A 60 -8.89 3.09 5.04
CA PHE A 60 -9.53 4.04 5.96
C PHE A 60 -10.73 3.46 6.71
N GLU A 61 -11.41 2.47 6.15
CA GLU A 61 -12.54 1.82 6.83
C GLU A 61 -12.12 0.78 7.86
N ALA A 62 -11.04 0.04 7.57
CA ALA A 62 -10.47 -0.98 8.43
C ALA A 62 -9.60 -0.35 9.52
N THR A 63 -10.20 0.12 10.63
CA THR A 63 -9.48 0.84 11.69
C THR A 63 -9.18 0.00 12.92
N TYR A 64 -8.06 0.29 13.59
CA TYR A 64 -7.74 -0.30 14.89
C TYR A 64 -8.76 0.13 15.95
N GLN A 65 -9.31 1.34 15.84
CA GLN A 65 -10.34 1.87 16.75
C GLN A 65 -11.62 1.01 16.83
N LYS A 66 -12.02 0.36 15.72
CA LYS A 66 -13.20 -0.52 15.69
C LYS A 66 -12.92 -1.93 16.23
N THR A 67 -11.68 -2.23 16.59
CA THR A 67 -11.21 -3.57 16.94
C THR A 67 -10.96 -3.70 18.45
N LYS A 68 -11.39 -4.79 19.08
CA LYS A 68 -11.02 -5.08 20.48
C LYS A 68 -9.56 -5.54 20.54
N LEU A 69 -8.61 -4.62 20.68
CA LEU A 69 -7.17 -4.91 20.64
C LEU A 69 -6.68 -5.88 21.72
N ALA A 70 -7.38 -5.99 22.85
CA ALA A 70 -7.10 -6.99 23.87
C ALA A 70 -7.41 -8.43 23.40
N HIS A 71 -8.25 -8.59 22.37
CA HIS A 71 -8.57 -9.88 21.78
C HIS A 71 -7.60 -10.21 20.65
N THR A 72 -6.63 -11.08 20.94
CA THR A 72 -5.51 -11.43 20.06
C THR A 72 -5.93 -11.79 18.63
N VAL A 73 -6.98 -12.58 18.45
CA VAL A 73 -7.45 -13.01 17.12
C VAL A 73 -7.99 -11.83 16.31
N GLN A 74 -8.77 -10.94 16.92
CA GLN A 74 -9.33 -9.78 16.22
C GLN A 74 -8.23 -8.80 15.81
N ARG A 75 -7.25 -8.62 16.69
CA ARG A 75 -6.04 -7.83 16.43
C ARG A 75 -5.26 -8.37 15.24
N TYR A 76 -5.01 -9.68 15.17
CA TYR A 76 -4.32 -10.25 14.01
C TYR A 76 -5.13 -10.12 12.73
N PHE A 77 -6.46 -10.29 12.78
CA PHE A 77 -7.30 -10.07 11.61
C PHE A 77 -7.20 -8.64 11.08
N VAL A 78 -7.25 -7.61 11.94
CA VAL A 78 -7.09 -6.22 11.46
C VAL A 78 -5.67 -5.96 10.93
N HIS A 79 -4.62 -6.55 11.52
CA HIS A 79 -3.26 -6.45 10.96
C HIS A 79 -3.18 -7.07 9.56
N ILE A 80 -3.73 -8.27 9.38
CA ILE A 80 -3.72 -8.99 8.10
C ILE A 80 -4.54 -8.22 7.06
N THR A 81 -5.75 -7.77 7.40
CA THR A 81 -6.61 -7.02 6.49
C THR A 81 -5.93 -5.74 6.01
N LYS A 82 -5.41 -4.93 6.94
CA LYS A 82 -4.65 -3.72 6.57
C LYS A 82 -3.43 -4.07 5.73
N PHE A 83 -2.67 -5.10 6.11
CA PHE A 83 -1.49 -5.52 5.35
C PHE A 83 -1.83 -5.89 3.91
N LEU A 84 -2.87 -6.69 3.67
CA LEU A 84 -3.32 -7.07 2.33
C LEU A 84 -3.78 -5.86 1.50
N LEU A 85 -4.47 -4.90 2.12
CA LEU A 85 -4.86 -3.66 1.45
C LEU A 85 -3.63 -2.83 1.04
N PHE A 86 -2.64 -2.72 1.92
CA PHE A 86 -1.37 -2.06 1.61
C PHE A 86 -0.59 -2.78 0.50
N VAL A 87 -0.55 -4.12 0.51
CA VAL A 87 0.05 -4.94 -0.56
C VAL A 87 -0.64 -4.63 -1.89
N GLY A 88 -1.97 -4.66 -1.92
CA GLY A 88 -2.75 -4.38 -3.12
C GLY A 88 -2.54 -2.96 -3.65
N VAL A 89 -2.57 -1.95 -2.77
CA VAL A 89 -2.30 -0.57 -3.19
C VAL A 89 -0.86 -0.43 -3.70
N THR A 90 0.12 -1.04 -3.02
CA THR A 90 1.53 -1.02 -3.46
C THR A 90 1.69 -1.64 -4.85
N GLU A 91 1.07 -2.79 -5.10
CA GLU A 91 1.10 -3.46 -6.40
C GLU A 91 0.48 -2.59 -7.52
N LEU A 92 -0.67 -1.99 -7.24
CA LEU A 92 -1.34 -1.09 -8.16
C LEU A 92 -0.49 0.14 -8.50
N MET A 93 0.30 0.63 -7.53
CA MET A 93 1.25 1.72 -7.76
C MET A 93 2.43 1.27 -8.63
N VAL A 94 3.00 0.08 -8.38
CA VAL A 94 4.07 -0.49 -9.21
C VAL A 94 3.59 -0.65 -10.66
N LEU A 95 2.40 -1.21 -10.85
CA LEU A 95 1.77 -1.37 -12.16
C LEU A 95 1.54 -0.02 -12.85
N ALA A 96 1.11 1.01 -12.12
CA ALA A 96 0.93 2.34 -12.68
C ALA A 96 2.25 2.93 -13.20
N ILE A 97 3.32 2.85 -12.40
CA ILE A 97 4.66 3.31 -12.79
C ILE A 97 5.14 2.55 -14.04
N ALA A 98 4.96 1.22 -14.06
CA ALA A 98 5.38 0.39 -15.19
C ALA A 98 4.58 0.68 -16.47
N ALA A 99 3.26 0.88 -16.37
CA ALA A 99 2.38 1.13 -17.52
C ALA A 99 2.64 2.47 -18.23
N ILE A 100 3.12 3.47 -17.50
CA ILE A 100 3.40 4.80 -18.06
C ILE A 100 4.74 4.81 -18.79
N GLY A 101 5.70 4.00 -18.32
CA GLY A 101 7.07 3.99 -18.79
C GLY A 101 7.81 5.26 -18.36
N THR A 102 9.00 5.11 -17.79
CA THR A 102 9.85 6.24 -17.39
C THR A 102 10.41 6.92 -18.65
N THR A 103 9.60 7.78 -19.28
CA THR A 103 9.98 8.51 -20.50
C THR A 103 10.87 9.72 -20.22
N PHE A 104 10.98 10.13 -18.95
CA PHE A 104 11.85 11.20 -18.47
C PHE A 104 12.65 10.72 -17.25
N SER A 105 13.59 11.56 -16.77
CA SER A 105 14.29 11.28 -15.51
C SER A 105 13.26 11.04 -14.40
N PHE A 106 13.54 10.11 -13.48
CA PHE A 106 12.63 9.74 -12.37
C PHE A 106 12.08 10.96 -11.61
N TRP A 107 12.86 12.05 -11.54
CA TRP A 107 12.52 13.28 -10.84
C TRP A 107 11.54 14.19 -11.60
N ASP A 108 11.43 14.02 -12.91
CA ASP A 108 10.59 14.86 -13.79
C ASP A 108 9.22 14.23 -14.05
N ASP A 109 8.94 13.04 -13.51
CA ASP A 109 7.67 12.35 -13.70
C ASP A 109 6.60 12.91 -12.73
N PRO A 110 5.60 13.67 -13.21
CA PRO A 110 4.57 14.27 -12.36
C PRO A 110 3.73 13.23 -11.62
N LEU A 111 3.69 12.00 -12.13
CA LEU A 111 2.87 10.93 -11.59
C LEU A 111 3.54 10.26 -10.39
N ILE A 112 4.88 10.15 -10.38
CA ILE A 112 5.64 9.76 -9.18
C ILE A 112 5.37 10.75 -8.04
N TRP A 113 5.34 12.05 -8.36
CA TRP A 113 5.00 13.09 -7.40
C TRP A 113 3.52 13.07 -6.95
N ALA A 114 2.61 12.49 -7.73
CA ALA A 114 1.23 12.25 -7.32
C ALA A 114 1.08 10.97 -6.48
N LEU A 115 1.87 9.94 -6.76
CA LEU A 115 1.87 8.65 -6.05
C LEU A 115 2.51 8.76 -4.66
N LEU A 116 3.60 9.50 -4.54
CA LEU A 116 4.32 9.70 -3.27
C LEU A 116 3.42 10.21 -2.13
N PRO A 117 2.63 11.29 -2.27
CA PRO A 117 1.77 11.79 -1.19
C PRO A 117 0.65 10.81 -0.85
N ILE A 118 0.12 10.05 -1.81
CA ILE A 118 -0.87 9.00 -1.55
C ILE A 118 -0.25 7.92 -0.66
N TYR A 119 0.93 7.43 -1.03
CA TYR A 119 1.62 6.42 -0.24
C TYR A 119 1.91 6.94 1.16
N LEU A 120 2.55 8.11 1.30
CA LEU A 120 2.85 8.72 2.59
C LEU A 120 1.60 8.90 3.45
N ALA A 121 0.47 9.33 2.87
CA ALA A 121 -0.78 9.48 3.60
C ALA A 121 -1.26 8.16 4.21
N LEU A 122 -1.13 7.03 3.50
CA LEU A 122 -1.50 5.71 4.02
C LEU A 122 -0.63 5.33 5.22
N TYR A 123 0.69 5.53 5.14
CA TYR A 123 1.61 5.23 6.23
C TYR A 123 1.33 6.10 7.46
N VAL A 124 1.18 7.41 7.26
CA VAL A 124 0.89 8.37 8.32
C VAL A 124 -0.45 8.04 8.98
N TYR A 125 -1.48 7.73 8.18
CA TYR A 125 -2.79 7.37 8.68
C TYR A 125 -2.76 6.11 9.55
N ASP A 126 -2.06 5.07 9.11
CA ASP A 126 -1.99 3.81 9.85
C ASP A 126 -1.32 3.96 11.21
N TRP A 127 -0.27 4.78 11.29
CA TRP A 127 0.38 5.17 12.54
C TRP A 127 -0.53 6.03 13.43
N TRP A 128 -1.21 7.02 12.84
CA TRP A 128 -2.15 7.86 13.57
C TRP A 128 -3.30 7.03 14.17
N ASP A 129 -3.89 6.13 13.40
CA ASP A 129 -4.95 5.22 13.87
C ASP A 129 -4.44 4.25 14.95
N ALA A 130 -3.20 3.74 14.84
CA ALA A 130 -2.58 2.94 15.88
C ALA A 130 -2.37 3.74 17.19
N LEU A 131 -1.94 5.00 17.11
CA LEU A 131 -1.78 5.87 18.28
C LEU A 131 -3.12 6.22 18.93
N ALA A 132 -4.15 6.45 18.12
CA ALA A 132 -5.48 6.80 18.61
C ALA A 132 -6.24 5.61 19.24
N SER A 133 -5.83 4.38 18.96
CA SER A 133 -6.46 3.15 19.46
C SER A 133 -5.78 2.57 20.71
N SER A 134 -4.70 3.19 21.20
CA SER A 134 -3.79 2.65 22.23
C SER A 134 -3.83 3.30 23.61
#